data_AF-A0A382WZE6-F1
#
_entry.id   AF-A0A382WZE6-F1
#
_cell.length_a   1.000
_cell.length_b   1.000
_cell.length_c   1.000
_cell.angle_alpha   90.00
_cell.angle_beta   90.00
_cell.angle_gamma   90.00
#
_symmetry.space_group_name_H-M   'P 1'
#
loop_
_entity.id
_entity.type
_entity.pdbx_description
1 polymer ?
#
loop_
_entity_poly.entity_id
_entity_poly.type
_entity_poly.pdbx_seq_one_letter_code
_entity_poly.pdbx_strand_id
1 'polypeptide(L)'
;MRFMTDTTNPNKRFDNHIEYLEEETGKSLPMWTYASEELLELEYREVFLKTWQFAGHVSDVQKPGEYLVFDLWRDSAIIMMGKDGVLRAFQNVCTHRASRLLDGEGQCKSAIQCQYHGWTFNHDGSLKGISEPKKFPECDKTKMGLNLVELEVYQGFIFVKMEKSDCLSVKDQYAPIDELVAAYHTEDLVRVAGAFGQEWDCNWKLTLDNYAEN
;
A
#
# COMPACT_ATOMS: atom_id res chain seq x y z
N MET A 1 -11.59 42.93 25.62
CA MET A 1 -12.88 42.20 25.49
C MET A 1 -13.18 42.05 24.02
N ARG A 2 -13.78 40.92 23.64
CA ARG A 2 -14.54 40.72 22.39
C ARG A 2 -13.75 40.64 21.09
N PHE A 3 -14.05 39.56 20.37
CA PHE A 3 -14.19 39.60 18.93
C PHE A 3 -15.19 40.71 18.55
N MET A 4 -14.74 41.66 17.73
CA MET A 4 -15.55 42.34 16.74
C MET A 4 -14.75 42.31 15.44
N THR A 5 -15.39 41.83 14.38
CA THR A 5 -14.87 41.83 13.02
C THR A 5 -14.97 43.24 12.45
N ASP A 6 -13.87 43.83 12.00
CA ASP A 6 -13.89 44.96 11.08
C ASP A 6 -13.05 44.63 9.84
N THR A 7 -13.66 44.90 8.70
CA THR A 7 -13.43 44.37 7.36
C THR A 7 -12.80 45.44 6.47
N THR A 8 -11.59 45.92 6.80
CA THR A 8 -10.95 46.98 6.01
C THR A 8 -9.42 46.83 5.94
N ASN A 9 -8.92 45.82 5.21
CA ASN A 9 -7.70 45.85 4.34
C ASN A 9 -7.12 44.42 4.14
N PRO A 10 -7.00 43.87 2.90
CA PRO A 10 -6.71 42.46 2.66
C PRO A 10 -5.22 42.08 2.57
N ASN A 11 -4.27 42.90 3.03
CA ASN A 11 -2.85 42.56 2.93
C ASN A 11 -1.97 43.19 4.02
N LYS A 12 -1.16 42.33 4.66
CA LYS A 12 0.18 42.59 5.26
C LYS A 12 0.17 43.32 6.61
N ARG A 13 0.74 42.77 7.70
CA ARG A 13 1.92 41.91 7.83
C ARG A 13 1.82 41.14 9.16
N PHE A 14 1.90 39.82 9.11
CA PHE A 14 2.43 39.03 10.21
C PHE A 14 3.95 39.08 10.08
N ASP A 15 4.56 40.14 10.61
CA ASP A 15 6.00 40.17 10.91
C ASP A 15 6.07 40.44 12.41
N ASN A 16 6.97 39.89 13.22
CA ASN A 16 7.99 38.87 13.14
C ASN A 16 8.50 38.87 14.59
N HIS A 17 8.49 37.76 15.31
CA HIS A 17 9.39 37.51 16.46
C HIS A 17 9.11 36.08 16.98
N ILE A 18 9.56 35.09 16.22
CA ILE A 18 10.02 33.83 16.79
C ILE A 18 11.49 33.74 16.35
N GLU A 19 12.33 34.45 17.08
CA GLU A 19 13.78 34.40 16.93
C GLU A 19 14.30 33.10 17.54
N TYR A 20 14.74 32.20 16.66
CA TYR A 20 16.00 31.45 16.75
C TYR A 20 16.42 30.91 18.14
N LEU A 21 15.55 30.10 18.77
CA LEU A 21 15.91 29.24 19.92
C LEU A 21 15.12 27.90 19.95
N GLU A 22 14.87 27.23 18.83
CA GLU A 22 13.96 26.06 18.80
C GLU A 22 14.49 24.78 18.10
N GLU A 23 15.79 24.65 17.86
CA GLU A 23 16.36 23.49 17.14
C GLU A 23 16.60 22.23 18.00
N GLU A 24 16.50 22.30 19.33
CA GLU A 24 16.90 21.17 20.21
C GLU A 24 15.75 20.41 20.91
N THR A 25 14.49 20.79 20.69
CA THR A 25 13.35 20.00 21.19
C THR A 25 12.35 19.80 20.07
N GLY A 26 12.32 18.60 19.49
CA GLY A 26 11.40 18.23 18.41
C GLY A 26 9.96 18.58 18.78
N LYS A 27 9.40 19.61 18.14
CA LYS A 27 7.99 19.96 18.31
C LYS A 27 7.16 19.02 17.43
N SER A 28 6.05 18.54 17.98
CA SER A 28 5.06 17.80 17.21
C SER A 28 4.54 18.61 16.03
N LEU A 29 3.89 17.95 15.08
CA LEU A 29 3.16 18.64 14.03
C LEU A 29 2.03 19.50 14.64
N PRO A 30 1.59 20.55 13.95
CA PRO A 30 0.42 21.31 14.37
C PRO A 30 -0.80 20.39 14.54
N MET A 31 -1.56 20.57 15.62
CA MET A 31 -2.67 19.68 16.01
C MET A 31 -3.66 19.40 14.87
N TRP A 32 -3.97 20.41 14.04
CA TRP A 32 -4.92 20.27 12.94
C TRP A 32 -4.52 19.18 11.92
N THR A 33 -3.22 18.87 11.79
CA THR A 33 -2.72 17.85 10.85
C THR A 33 -3.14 16.43 11.24
N TYR A 34 -3.46 16.18 12.50
CA TYR A 34 -3.96 14.89 12.97
C TYR A 34 -5.48 14.76 12.84
N ALA A 35 -6.20 15.88 12.70
CA ALA A 35 -7.66 15.93 12.75
C ALA A 35 -8.35 16.33 11.43
N SER A 36 -7.60 16.83 10.43
CA SER A 36 -8.18 17.24 9.13
C SER A 36 -8.43 16.04 8.22
N GLU A 37 -9.69 15.85 7.83
CA GLU A 37 -10.10 14.83 6.87
C GLU A 37 -9.55 15.12 5.47
N GLU A 38 -9.52 16.39 5.06
CA GLU A 38 -9.00 16.81 3.76
C GLU A 38 -7.50 16.53 3.64
N LEU A 39 -6.75 16.73 4.73
CA LEU A 39 -5.34 16.37 4.76
C LEU A 39 -5.17 14.84 4.69
N LEU A 40 -5.99 14.06 5.41
CA LEU A 40 -5.93 12.60 5.34
C LEU A 40 -6.19 12.08 3.91
N GLU A 41 -7.15 12.67 3.19
CA GLU A 41 -7.40 12.34 1.77
C GLU A 41 -6.23 12.71 0.86
N LEU A 42 -5.53 13.80 1.17
CA LEU A 42 -4.33 14.20 0.44
C LEU A 42 -3.16 13.25 0.74
N GLU A 43 -2.93 12.93 2.02
CA GLU A 43 -1.91 11.98 2.46
C GLU A 43 -2.15 10.60 1.84
N TYR A 44 -3.40 10.13 1.80
CA TYR A 44 -3.75 8.88 1.12
C TYR A 44 -3.27 8.86 -0.34
N ARG A 45 -3.62 9.90 -1.10
CA ARG A 45 -3.30 9.97 -2.54
C ARG A 45 -1.83 10.25 -2.82
N GLU A 46 -1.20 11.13 -2.05
CA GLU A 46 0.13 11.64 -2.34
C GLU A 46 1.24 10.90 -1.61
N VAL A 47 0.95 10.31 -0.45
CA VAL A 47 1.90 9.52 0.33
C VAL A 47 1.64 8.04 0.13
N PHE A 48 0.49 7.53 0.58
CA PHE A 48 0.28 6.08 0.67
C PHE A 48 0.18 5.38 -0.69
N LEU A 49 -0.58 5.93 -1.64
CA LEU A 49 -0.70 5.32 -2.96
C LEU A 49 0.61 5.40 -3.77
N LYS A 50 1.43 6.42 -3.55
CA LYS A 50 2.63 6.74 -4.36
C LYS A 50 3.95 6.33 -3.72
N THR A 51 3.95 5.71 -2.54
CA THR A 51 5.17 5.24 -1.86
C THR A 51 5.07 3.74 -1.53
N TRP A 52 6.22 3.11 -1.29
CA TRP A 52 6.29 1.69 -0.99
C TRP A 52 5.68 1.38 0.38
N GLN A 53 4.70 0.48 0.38
CA GLN A 53 4.04 -0.02 1.57
C GLN A 53 4.51 -1.43 1.88
N PHE A 54 4.80 -1.72 3.15
CA PHE A 54 5.13 -3.06 3.60
C PHE A 54 3.92 -3.99 3.49
N ALA A 55 4.05 -5.10 2.76
CA ALA A 55 2.95 -6.01 2.47
C ALA A 55 3.10 -7.41 3.10
N GLY A 56 4.31 -7.79 3.55
CA GLY A 56 4.54 -9.09 4.18
C GLY A 56 5.96 -9.61 3.96
N HIS A 57 6.14 -10.92 4.12
CA HIS A 57 7.43 -11.58 3.92
C HIS A 57 7.35 -12.66 2.83
N VAL A 58 8.43 -12.92 2.10
CA VAL A 58 8.47 -13.96 1.05
C VAL A 58 8.18 -15.36 1.58
N SER A 59 8.39 -15.61 2.87
CA SER A 59 8.03 -16.88 3.51
C SER A 59 6.51 -17.15 3.51
N ASP A 60 5.69 -16.12 3.34
CA ASP A 60 4.24 -16.25 3.33
C ASP A 60 3.69 -16.68 1.96
N VAL A 61 4.50 -16.61 0.90
CA VAL A 61 4.08 -16.82 -0.49
C VAL A 61 5.15 -17.56 -1.29
N GLN A 62 5.35 -18.85 -1.02
CA GLN A 62 6.49 -19.61 -1.55
C GLN A 62 6.11 -20.52 -2.74
N LYS A 63 4.91 -21.09 -2.71
CA LYS A 63 4.48 -22.09 -3.69
C LYS A 63 3.55 -21.48 -4.73
N PRO A 64 3.57 -22.00 -5.97
CA PRO A 64 2.64 -21.57 -7.01
C PRO A 64 1.19 -21.48 -6.54
N GLY A 65 0.58 -20.32 -6.80
CA GLY A 65 -0.80 -19.99 -6.44
C GLY A 65 -1.00 -19.59 -4.99
N GLU A 66 0.02 -19.69 -4.12
CA GLU A 66 -0.05 -19.05 -2.80
C GLU A 66 -0.17 -17.54 -3.00
N TYR A 67 -0.94 -16.91 -2.11
CA TYR A 67 -1.14 -15.47 -2.12
C TYR A 67 -1.34 -14.93 -0.71
N LEU A 68 -1.05 -13.64 -0.55
CA LEU A 68 -1.54 -12.82 0.54
C LEU A 68 -2.22 -11.58 -0.05
N VAL A 69 -3.23 -11.06 0.65
CA VAL A 69 -3.91 -9.82 0.32
C VAL A 69 -3.37 -8.72 1.23
N PHE A 70 -2.90 -7.64 0.61
CA PHE A 70 -2.54 -6.40 1.27
C PHE A 70 -3.70 -5.42 1.14
N ASP A 71 -4.20 -4.91 2.27
CA ASP A 71 -5.27 -3.91 2.32
C ASP A 71 -4.69 -2.56 2.78
N LEU A 72 -4.93 -1.52 1.98
CA LEU A 72 -4.50 -0.15 2.23
C LEU A 72 -5.74 0.75 2.19
N TRP A 73 -6.41 0.86 3.33
CA TRP A 73 -7.65 1.62 3.50
C TRP A 73 -8.74 1.30 2.46
N ARG A 74 -8.75 1.99 1.31
CA ARG A 74 -9.75 1.85 0.24
C ARG A 74 -9.26 0.99 -0.93
N ASP A 75 -7.96 0.78 -1.03
CA ASP A 75 -7.31 0.01 -2.07
C ASP A 75 -6.77 -1.32 -1.53
N SER A 76 -6.53 -2.26 -2.42
CA SER A 76 -6.08 -3.60 -2.05
C SER A 76 -5.28 -4.24 -3.17
N ALA A 77 -4.26 -5.01 -2.80
CA ALA A 77 -3.41 -5.76 -3.72
C ALA A 77 -3.38 -7.25 -3.38
N ILE A 78 -3.38 -8.09 -4.41
CA ILE A 78 -3.07 -9.52 -4.30
C ILE A 78 -1.59 -9.67 -4.61
N ILE A 79 -0.82 -10.19 -3.65
CA ILE A 79 0.55 -10.63 -3.86
C ILE A 79 0.50 -12.13 -4.08
N MET A 80 0.94 -12.63 -5.24
CA MET A 80 0.79 -14.03 -5.63
C MET A 80 2.06 -14.59 -6.27
N MET A 81 2.39 -15.83 -5.88
CA MET A 81 3.43 -16.62 -6.53
C MET A 81 2.90 -17.25 -7.82
N GLY A 82 3.48 -16.88 -8.96
CA GLY A 82 3.16 -17.45 -10.26
C GLY A 82 3.56 -18.94 -10.39
N LYS A 83 2.97 -19.65 -11.36
CA LYS A 83 3.41 -21.03 -11.69
C LYS A 83 4.80 -21.08 -12.32
N ASP A 84 5.24 -19.94 -12.83
CA ASP A 84 6.58 -19.70 -13.36
C ASP A 84 7.61 -19.35 -12.27
N GLY A 85 7.21 -19.35 -10.99
CA GLY A 85 8.08 -19.02 -9.87
C GLY A 85 8.34 -17.51 -9.72
N VAL A 86 7.58 -16.67 -10.40
CA VAL A 86 7.71 -15.20 -10.33
C VAL A 86 6.61 -14.65 -9.42
N LEU A 87 7.03 -13.94 -8.36
CA LEU A 87 6.15 -13.21 -7.45
C LEU A 87 5.64 -11.93 -8.13
N ARG A 88 4.34 -11.66 -8.05
CA ARG A 88 3.69 -10.49 -8.65
C ARG A 88 2.66 -9.89 -7.70
N ALA A 89 2.38 -8.60 -7.88
CA ALA A 89 1.25 -7.94 -7.25
C ALA A 89 0.22 -7.47 -8.30
N PHE A 90 -1.05 -7.58 -7.96
CA PHE A 90 -2.17 -7.12 -8.79
C PHE A 90 -3.13 -6.28 -7.95
N GLN A 91 -3.81 -5.30 -8.54
CA GLN A 91 -4.98 -4.70 -7.89
C GLN A 91 -5.99 -5.81 -7.59
N ASN A 92 -6.51 -5.86 -6.37
CA ASN A 92 -7.50 -6.86 -5.93
C ASN A 92 -8.90 -6.51 -6.44
N VAL A 93 -9.02 -6.27 -7.75
CA VAL A 93 -10.19 -5.73 -8.41
C VAL A 93 -10.37 -6.44 -9.75
N CYS A 94 -11.50 -7.11 -9.92
CA CYS A 94 -11.86 -7.75 -11.17
C CYS A 94 -12.06 -6.69 -12.27
N THR A 95 -11.34 -6.83 -13.38
CA THR A 95 -11.42 -5.93 -14.54
C THR A 95 -12.75 -5.95 -15.29
N HIS A 96 -13.68 -6.83 -14.92
CA HIS A 96 -15.04 -6.83 -15.48
C HIS A 96 -15.96 -5.78 -14.83
N ARG A 97 -16.18 -5.88 -13.52
CA ARG A 97 -17.13 -5.02 -12.77
C ARG A 97 -16.64 -4.69 -11.36
N ALA A 98 -15.34 -4.54 -11.20
CA ALA A 98 -14.67 -4.07 -10.00
C ALA A 98 -14.98 -4.84 -8.69
N SER A 99 -15.40 -6.12 -8.80
CA SER A 99 -15.52 -6.96 -7.61
C SER A 99 -14.14 -7.27 -7.04
N ARG A 100 -14.02 -7.24 -5.72
CA ARG A 100 -12.89 -7.85 -5.00
C ARG A 100 -12.74 -9.31 -5.40
N LEU A 101 -11.49 -9.80 -5.48
CA LEU A 101 -11.18 -11.14 -5.99
C LEU A 101 -10.83 -12.12 -4.87
N LEU A 102 -9.99 -11.72 -3.92
CA LEU A 102 -9.49 -12.57 -2.84
C LEU A 102 -9.50 -11.81 -1.50
N ASP A 103 -9.50 -12.56 -0.40
CA ASP A 103 -9.39 -12.08 0.97
C ASP A 103 -8.30 -12.85 1.72
N GLY A 104 -7.68 -12.20 2.71
CA GLY A 104 -6.69 -12.79 3.59
C GLY A 104 -5.51 -13.42 2.86
N GLU A 105 -5.10 -14.60 3.31
CA GLU A 105 -4.03 -15.40 2.71
C GLU A 105 -4.55 -16.79 2.33
N GLY A 106 -3.93 -17.42 1.34
CA GLY A 106 -4.36 -18.74 0.90
C GLY A 106 -3.64 -19.25 -0.33
N GLN A 107 -4.24 -20.24 -1.00
CA GLN A 107 -3.69 -20.82 -2.22
C GLN A 107 -4.77 -21.06 -3.29
N CYS A 108 -4.61 -20.40 -4.45
CA CYS A 108 -5.39 -20.70 -5.64
C CYS A 108 -4.79 -21.90 -6.37
N LYS A 109 -5.42 -23.09 -6.28
CA LYS A 109 -4.89 -24.33 -6.89
C LYS A 109 -4.73 -24.27 -8.42
N SER A 110 -5.59 -23.54 -9.11
CA SER A 110 -5.66 -23.55 -10.59
C SER A 110 -5.61 -22.17 -11.23
N ALA A 111 -6.40 -21.22 -10.70
CA ALA A 111 -6.61 -19.87 -11.19
C ALA A 111 -7.31 -19.04 -10.10
N ILE A 112 -7.25 -17.71 -10.22
CA ILE A 112 -8.09 -16.79 -9.46
C ILE A 112 -9.47 -16.77 -10.12
N GLN A 113 -10.55 -16.97 -9.35
CA GLN A 113 -11.92 -16.92 -9.86
C GLN A 113 -12.70 -15.81 -9.16
N CYS A 114 -13.20 -14.86 -9.94
CA CYS A 114 -14.07 -13.79 -9.44
C CYS A 114 -15.41 -14.36 -8.97
N GLN A 115 -15.78 -14.08 -7.73
CA GLN A 115 -17.02 -14.56 -7.11
C GLN A 115 -18.28 -13.92 -7.70
N TYR A 116 -18.16 -12.81 -8.42
CA TYR A 116 -19.33 -12.11 -8.97
C TYR A 116 -19.88 -12.78 -10.23
N HIS A 117 -19.04 -12.98 -11.26
CA HIS A 117 -19.47 -13.51 -12.57
C HIS A 117 -18.59 -14.66 -13.08
N GLY A 118 -17.71 -15.20 -12.25
CA GLY A 118 -16.88 -16.35 -12.61
C GLY A 118 -15.78 -16.06 -13.65
N TRP A 119 -15.40 -14.80 -13.87
CA TRP A 119 -14.21 -14.48 -14.65
C TRP A 119 -12.98 -15.08 -13.96
N THR A 120 -12.13 -15.73 -14.75
CA THR A 120 -10.98 -16.48 -14.24
C THR A 120 -9.68 -15.90 -14.78
N PHE A 121 -8.69 -15.78 -13.90
CA PHE A 121 -7.37 -15.23 -14.21
C PHE A 121 -6.29 -16.25 -13.84
N ASN A 122 -5.27 -16.36 -14.67
CA ASN A 122 -4.08 -17.15 -14.36
C ASN A 122 -3.28 -16.47 -13.23
N HIS A 123 -2.30 -17.19 -12.67
CA HIS A 123 -1.48 -16.67 -11.56
C HIS A 123 -0.51 -15.55 -12.01
N ASP A 124 -0.36 -15.34 -13.32
CA ASP A 124 0.35 -14.20 -13.91
C ASP A 124 -0.57 -12.98 -14.15
N GLY A 125 -1.85 -13.08 -13.76
CA GLY A 125 -2.86 -12.05 -13.94
C GLY A 125 -3.56 -12.06 -15.31
N SER A 126 -3.09 -12.87 -16.26
CA SER A 126 -3.73 -12.93 -17.59
C SER A 126 -5.15 -13.52 -17.51
N LEU A 127 -6.07 -13.01 -18.33
CA LEU A 127 -7.43 -13.53 -18.41
C LEU A 127 -7.42 -14.96 -18.95
N LYS A 128 -7.83 -15.92 -18.13
CA LYS A 128 -7.95 -17.34 -18.49
C LYS A 128 -9.26 -17.64 -19.19
N GLY A 129 -10.37 -17.09 -18.69
CA GLY A 129 -11.69 -17.43 -19.19
C GLY A 129 -12.79 -16.52 -18.69
N ILE A 130 -13.79 -16.32 -19.55
CA ILE A 130 -15.02 -15.57 -19.29
C ILE A 130 -16.17 -16.57 -19.26
N SER A 131 -17.09 -16.40 -18.31
CA SER A 131 -18.35 -17.15 -18.27
C SER A 131 -19.24 -16.76 -19.45
N GLU A 132 -19.82 -17.73 -20.15
CA GLU A 132 -20.71 -17.50 -21.30
C GLU A 132 -20.13 -16.59 -22.41
N PRO A 133 -18.94 -16.92 -22.97
CA PRO A 133 -18.23 -16.03 -23.90
C PRO A 133 -19.05 -15.67 -25.16
N LYS A 134 -19.99 -16.53 -25.57
CA LYS A 134 -20.87 -16.29 -26.73
C LYS A 134 -21.82 -15.11 -26.56
N LYS A 135 -22.04 -14.63 -25.33
CA LYS A 135 -22.89 -13.47 -25.03
C LYS A 135 -22.13 -12.13 -25.15
N PHE A 136 -20.82 -12.17 -25.35
CA PHE A 136 -19.99 -10.99 -25.48
C PHE A 136 -19.58 -10.76 -26.93
N PRO A 137 -19.44 -9.50 -27.37
CA PRO A 137 -18.77 -9.21 -28.64
C PRO A 137 -17.33 -9.72 -28.61
N GLU A 138 -16.72 -9.87 -29.78
CA GLU A 138 -15.30 -10.18 -29.85
C GLU A 138 -14.50 -9.15 -29.06
N CYS A 139 -13.74 -9.63 -28.07
CA CYS A 139 -12.94 -8.82 -27.17
C CYS A 139 -11.50 -9.32 -27.21
N ASP A 140 -10.56 -8.37 -27.21
CA ASP A 140 -9.15 -8.68 -27.08
C ASP A 140 -8.83 -9.05 -25.63
N LYS A 141 -8.87 -10.35 -25.35
CA LYS A 141 -8.63 -10.91 -24.01
C LYS A 141 -7.26 -10.56 -23.45
N THR A 142 -6.28 -10.22 -24.30
CA THR A 142 -4.94 -9.82 -23.84
C THR A 142 -4.96 -8.52 -23.05
N LYS A 143 -5.99 -7.67 -23.25
CA LYS A 143 -6.18 -6.39 -22.55
C LYS A 143 -7.11 -6.49 -21.34
N MET A 144 -7.53 -7.69 -20.98
CA MET A 144 -8.55 -7.92 -19.95
C MET A 144 -8.00 -8.66 -18.72
N GLY A 145 -6.67 -8.83 -18.63
CA GLY A 145 -6.00 -9.34 -17.43
C GLY A 145 -6.11 -8.38 -16.25
N LEU A 146 -5.60 -8.80 -15.09
CA LEU A 146 -5.54 -7.98 -13.88
C LEU A 146 -4.53 -6.84 -14.04
N ASN A 147 -4.80 -5.72 -13.39
CA ASN A 147 -3.88 -4.58 -13.36
C ASN A 147 -2.72 -4.90 -12.43
N LEU A 148 -1.49 -4.77 -12.92
CA LEU A 148 -0.28 -4.94 -12.13
C LEU A 148 -0.11 -3.79 -11.13
N VAL A 149 0.37 -4.14 -9.94
CA VAL A 149 0.86 -3.23 -8.90
C VAL A 149 2.37 -3.41 -8.82
N GLU A 150 3.13 -2.34 -8.62
CA GLU A 150 4.57 -2.45 -8.48
C GLU A 150 4.91 -3.19 -7.19
N LEU A 151 5.85 -4.13 -7.28
CA LEU A 151 6.30 -4.95 -6.15
C LEU A 151 7.82 -4.97 -6.14
N GLU A 152 8.39 -4.86 -4.94
CA GLU A 152 9.81 -5.02 -4.69
C GLU A 152 10.02 -5.94 -3.50
N VAL A 153 11.03 -6.81 -3.58
CA VAL A 153 11.48 -7.62 -2.45
C VAL A 153 12.81 -7.07 -1.98
N TYR A 154 12.89 -6.73 -0.69
CA TYR A 154 14.08 -6.21 -0.05
C TYR A 154 14.38 -7.04 1.21
N GLN A 155 15.51 -7.74 1.23
CA GLN A 155 15.95 -8.57 2.37
C GLN A 155 14.84 -9.50 2.90
N GLY A 156 14.06 -10.11 2.00
CA GLY A 156 12.91 -10.98 2.30
C GLY A 156 11.56 -10.29 2.49
N PHE A 157 11.55 -8.98 2.78
CA PHE A 157 10.31 -8.23 2.93
C PHE A 157 9.73 -7.83 1.58
N ILE A 158 8.41 -7.98 1.45
CA ILE A 158 7.65 -7.62 0.26
C ILE A 158 7.08 -6.22 0.46
N PHE A 159 7.33 -5.36 -0.51
CA PHE A 159 6.75 -4.03 -0.59
C PHE A 159 5.90 -3.89 -1.86
N VAL A 160 4.82 -3.13 -1.76
CA VAL A 160 3.96 -2.79 -2.90
C VAL A 160 3.79 -1.29 -3.03
N LYS A 161 3.66 -0.80 -4.26
CA LYS A 161 3.36 0.60 -4.55
C LYS A 161 2.18 0.67 -5.51
N MET A 162 1.07 1.22 -5.01
CA MET A 162 -0.25 1.13 -5.66
C MET A 162 -0.34 1.95 -6.95
N GLU A 163 0.31 3.12 -6.96
CA GLU A 163 0.39 4.02 -8.10
C GLU A 163 1.83 4.31 -8.48
N LYS A 164 2.06 4.49 -9.78
CA LYS A 164 3.36 4.90 -10.30
C LYS A 164 3.71 6.30 -9.82
N SER A 165 4.97 6.47 -9.44
CA SER A 165 5.52 7.73 -8.96
C SER A 165 7.04 7.74 -9.15
N ASP A 166 7.66 8.90 -8.95
CA ASP A 166 9.11 9.08 -8.96
C ASP A 166 9.78 8.65 -7.63
N CYS A 167 9.05 7.95 -6.76
CA CYS A 167 9.59 7.40 -5.51
C CYS A 167 10.70 6.37 -5.84
N LEU A 168 11.85 6.53 -5.17
CA LEU A 168 13.01 5.63 -5.30
C LEU A 168 12.62 4.17 -5.03
N SER A 169 13.41 3.22 -5.54
CA SER A 169 13.26 1.81 -5.17
C SER A 169 13.41 1.61 -3.66
N VAL A 170 12.85 0.53 -3.11
CA VAL A 170 13.03 0.19 -1.69
C VAL A 170 14.52 0.05 -1.40
N LYS A 171 15.26 -0.69 -2.25
CA LYS A 171 16.69 -0.85 -2.11
C LYS A 171 17.44 0.50 -2.01
N ASP A 172 17.10 1.47 -2.85
CA ASP A 172 17.77 2.78 -2.85
C ASP A 172 17.40 3.61 -1.61
N GLN A 173 16.16 3.50 -1.11
CA GLN A 173 15.75 4.17 0.13
C GLN A 173 16.45 3.60 1.36
N TYR A 174 16.62 2.27 1.39
CA TYR A 174 17.24 1.55 2.51
C TYR A 174 18.76 1.39 2.40
N ALA A 175 19.37 1.83 1.30
CA ALA A 175 20.82 1.75 1.08
C ALA A 175 21.68 2.25 2.26
N PRO A 176 21.34 3.34 2.99
CA PRO A 176 22.13 3.79 4.13
C PRO A 176 22.18 2.81 5.32
N ILE A 177 21.23 1.89 5.42
CA ILE A 177 21.12 0.91 6.52
C ILE A 177 21.17 -0.54 6.03
N ASP A 178 21.55 -0.77 4.77
CA ASP A 178 21.46 -2.11 4.15
C ASP A 178 22.30 -3.16 4.89
N GLU A 179 23.55 -2.83 5.24
CA GLU A 179 24.42 -3.72 6.01
C GLU A 179 23.86 -4.02 7.40
N LEU A 180 23.21 -3.04 8.03
CA LEU A 180 22.59 -3.21 9.34
C LEU A 180 21.41 -4.18 9.27
N VAL A 181 20.54 -4.05 8.27
CA VAL A 181 19.40 -4.95 8.06
C VAL A 181 19.89 -6.35 7.70
N ALA A 182 20.86 -6.47 6.79
CA ALA A 182 21.41 -7.74 6.34
C ALA A 182 21.99 -8.59 7.49
N ALA A 183 22.57 -7.96 8.52
CA ALA A 183 23.12 -8.64 9.68
C ALA A 183 22.08 -9.45 10.49
N TYR A 184 20.79 -9.18 10.31
CA TYR A 184 19.70 -9.93 10.94
C TYR A 184 19.23 -11.14 10.12
N HIS A 185 19.79 -11.37 8.92
CA HIS A 185 19.39 -12.46 8.02
C HIS A 185 17.87 -12.48 7.79
N THR A 186 17.27 -11.31 7.55
CA THR A 186 15.80 -11.18 7.51
C THR A 186 15.18 -11.99 6.38
N GLU A 187 15.92 -12.26 5.31
CA GLU A 187 15.51 -13.12 4.19
C GLU A 187 15.26 -14.58 4.57
N ASP A 188 15.92 -15.08 5.62
CA ASP A 188 15.77 -16.44 6.13
C ASP A 188 14.64 -16.56 7.17
N LEU A 189 14.00 -15.44 7.53
CA LEU A 189 12.92 -15.45 8.51
C LEU A 189 11.74 -16.26 8.00
N VAL A 190 11.14 -17.01 8.91
CA VAL A 190 9.90 -17.75 8.65
C VAL A 190 8.86 -17.31 9.65
N ARG A 191 7.65 -17.08 9.17
CA ARG A 191 6.50 -16.79 10.03
C ARG A 191 6.17 -18.03 10.87
N VAL A 192 6.38 -17.93 12.19
CA VAL A 192 6.12 -19.02 13.15
C VAL A 192 4.69 -19.02 13.70
N ALA A 193 4.00 -17.89 13.63
CA ALA A 193 2.64 -17.70 14.11
C ALA A 193 1.90 -16.66 13.25
N GLY A 194 0.57 -16.62 13.37
CA GLY A 194 -0.24 -15.63 12.66
C GLY A 194 0.14 -14.18 12.99
N ALA A 195 -0.18 -13.26 12.08
CA ALA A 195 0.02 -11.84 12.33
C ALA A 195 -0.88 -11.35 13.48
N PHE A 196 -0.33 -10.53 14.36
CA PHE A 196 -1.07 -9.81 15.38
C PHE A 196 -1.30 -8.38 14.91
N GLY A 197 -2.55 -7.92 14.98
CA GLY A 197 -2.93 -6.55 14.65
C GLY A 197 -3.87 -5.99 15.72
N GLN A 198 -3.79 -4.68 15.91
CA GLN A 198 -4.69 -3.93 16.78
C GLN A 198 -5.19 -2.70 16.04
N GLU A 199 -6.48 -2.40 16.17
CA GLU A 199 -7.08 -1.18 15.66
C GLU A 199 -6.94 -0.06 16.69
N TRP A 200 -6.46 1.10 16.25
CA TRP A 200 -6.23 2.27 17.08
C TRP A 200 -7.03 3.43 16.49
N ASP A 201 -7.91 4.02 17.29
CA ASP A 201 -8.73 5.17 16.90
C ASP A 201 -7.91 6.48 17.00
N CYS A 202 -6.93 6.62 16.11
CA CYS A 202 -6.03 7.76 16.07
C CYS A 202 -5.46 7.97 14.65
N ASN A 203 -4.90 9.15 14.40
CA ASN A 203 -4.23 9.43 13.14
C ASN A 203 -2.94 8.59 13.01
N TRP A 204 -2.65 8.08 11.82
CA TRP A 204 -1.46 7.27 11.54
C TRP A 204 -0.14 7.96 11.93
N LYS A 205 -0.07 9.29 11.88
CA LYS A 205 1.14 10.03 12.29
C LYS A 205 1.45 9.86 13.79
N LEU A 206 0.42 9.71 14.62
CA LEU A 206 0.60 9.49 16.07
C LEU A 206 1.26 8.16 16.39
N THR A 207 1.09 7.13 15.56
CA THR A 207 1.76 5.84 15.77
C THR A 207 3.26 5.94 15.50
N LEU A 208 3.65 6.75 14.50
CA LEU A 208 5.05 7.04 14.22
C LEU A 208 5.67 7.93 15.29
N ASP A 209 4.98 9.01 15.67
CA ASP A 209 5.45 9.91 16.73
C ASP A 209 5.69 9.11 18.03
N ASN A 210 4.78 8.20 18.39
CA ASN A 210 4.93 7.36 19.58
C ASN A 210 6.10 6.37 19.49
N TYR A 211 6.36 5.80 18.30
CA TYR A 211 7.47 4.86 18.11
C TYR A 211 8.84 5.56 18.12
N ALA A 212 8.90 6.83 17.71
CA ALA A 212 10.15 7.58 17.57
C ALA A 212 10.73 8.13 18.90
N GLU A 213 10.05 7.95 20.03
CA GLU A 213 10.41 8.57 21.32
C GLU A 213 11.19 7.68 22.30
N ASN A 214 11.47 6.41 21.98
CA ASN A 214 12.25 5.47 22.83
C ASN A 214 13.19 4.58 22.02
#